data_AF-A0A9P7UQV1-F1
#
_entry.id   AF-A0A9P7UQV1-F1
#
_cell.length_a   1.000
_cell.length_b   1.000
_cell.length_c   1.000
_cell.angle_alpha   90.00
_cell.angle_beta   90.00
_cell.angle_gamma   90.00
#
_symmetry.space_group_name_H-M   'P 1'
#
loop_
_entity.id
_entity.type
_entity.pdbx_description
1 polymer ?
#
loop_
_entity_poly.entity_id
_entity_poly.type
_entity_poly.pdbx_seq_one_letter_code
_entity_poly.pdbx_strand_id
1 'polypeptide(L)'
;MWERYCNGVDAIVFVVDSVDKEKFNSARFELHQLLVHHSLVGVPLLVLGNKNDIEGHASIKELIPALQLDKINDRPVSVRLNQL
;
A
#
# COMPACT_ATOMS: atom_id res chain seq x y z
N MET A 1 13.93 -5.56 7.68
CA MET A 1 13.82 -4.39 8.60
C MET A 1 12.45 -4.32 9.28
N TRP A 2 11.37 -4.77 8.62
CA TRP A 2 9.99 -4.75 9.14
C TRP A 2 9.67 -5.75 10.26
N GLU A 3 10.37 -6.89 10.32
CA GLU A 3 10.09 -7.99 11.25
C GLU A 3 9.98 -7.59 12.73
N ARG A 4 10.67 -6.53 13.16
CA ARG A 4 10.65 -6.07 14.57
C ARG A 4 9.37 -5.33 14.96
N TYR A 5 8.57 -4.87 14.00
CA TYR A 5 7.38 -4.04 14.23
C TYR A 5 6.07 -4.74 13.86
N CYS A 6 6.12 -5.96 13.32
CA CYS A 6 4.94 -6.66 12.80
C CYS A 6 4.17 -7.47 13.85
N ASN A 7 4.59 -7.48 15.13
CA ASN A 7 3.92 -8.26 16.17
C ASN A 7 2.80 -7.46 16.85
N GLY A 8 1.58 -7.99 16.82
CA GLY A 8 0.43 -7.44 17.54
C GLY A 8 -0.10 -6.12 16.98
N VAL A 9 0.05 -5.89 15.67
CA VAL A 9 -0.46 -4.68 15.02
C VAL A 9 -1.91 -4.86 14.57
N ASP A 10 -2.73 -3.83 14.78
CA ASP A 10 -4.15 -3.85 14.41
C ASP A 10 -4.41 -3.46 12.94
N ALA A 11 -3.47 -2.75 12.31
CA ALA A 11 -3.59 -2.28 10.93
C ALA A 11 -2.22 -1.98 10.30
N ILE A 12 -2.15 -2.09 8.98
CA ILE A 12 -1.01 -1.70 8.15
C ILE A 12 -1.38 -0.43 7.39
N VAL A 13 -0.56 0.62 7.50
CA VAL A 13 -0.67 1.82 6.67
C VAL A 13 0.52 1.87 5.72
N PHE A 14 0.25 1.75 4.43
CA PHE A 14 1.26 1.77 3.38
C PHE A 14 1.12 3.05 2.55
N VAL A 15 2.11 3.94 2.65
CA VAL A 15 2.09 5.24 1.96
C VAL A 15 2.92 5.15 0.69
N VAL A 16 2.34 5.54 -0.44
CA VAL A 16 3.01 5.60 -1.75
C VAL A 16 3.02 7.04 -2.25
N ASP A 17 4.12 7.45 -2.88
CA ASP A 17 4.17 8.72 -3.60
C ASP A 17 3.38 8.59 -4.91
N SER A 18 2.20 9.21 -5.02
CA SER A 18 1.31 9.04 -6.17
C SER A 18 1.89 9.63 -7.46
N VAL A 19 2.87 10.52 -7.38
CA VAL A 19 3.47 11.19 -8.56
C VAL A 19 4.57 10.34 -9.18
N ASP A 20 5.32 9.62 -8.35
CA ASP A 20 6.48 8.83 -8.77
C ASP A 20 6.07 7.44 -9.30
N LYS A 21 5.40 7.42 -10.46
CA LYS A 21 4.87 6.20 -11.08
C LYS A 21 5.96 5.17 -11.42
N GLU A 22 7.20 5.60 -11.63
CA GLU A 22 8.35 4.73 -11.91
C GLU A 22 8.65 3.79 -10.73
N LYS A 23 8.41 4.27 -9.49
CA LYS A 23 8.62 3.49 -8.27
C LYS A 23 7.49 2.54 -7.91
N PHE A 24 6.37 2.54 -8.64
CA PHE A 24 5.23 1.66 -8.31
C PHE A 24 5.59 0.17 -8.36
N ASN A 25 6.48 -0.23 -9.28
CA ASN A 25 6.93 -1.62 -9.34
C ASN A 25 7.71 -2.03 -8.08
N SER A 26 8.59 -1.16 -7.59
CA SER A 26 9.34 -1.38 -6.35
C SER A 26 8.43 -1.33 -5.12
N ALA A 27 7.52 -0.35 -5.05
CA ALA A 27 6.55 -0.23 -3.97
C ALA A 27 5.63 -1.46 -3.89
N ARG A 28 5.17 -1.97 -5.05
CA ARG A 28 4.44 -3.24 -5.14
C ARG A 28 5.26 -4.38 -4.57
N PHE A 29 6.52 -4.53 -5.00
CA PHE A 29 7.37 -5.62 -4.53
C PHE A 29 7.51 -5.61 -3.01
N GLU A 30 7.85 -4.46 -2.43
CA GLU A 30 7.99 -4.29 -0.97
C GLU A 30 6.67 -4.54 -0.23
N LEU A 31 5.54 -4.03 -0.74
CA LEU A 31 4.23 -4.29 -0.16
C LEU A 31 3.94 -5.79 -0.11
N HIS A 32 4.07 -6.51 -1.22
CA HIS A 32 3.75 -7.93 -1.26
C HIS A 32 4.74 -8.76 -0.42
N GLN A 33 6.03 -8.40 -0.38
CA GLN A 33 7.00 -9.02 0.52
C GLN A 33 6.62 -8.82 1.99
N LEU A 34 6.16 -7.62 2.37
CA LEU A 34 5.68 -7.33 3.73
C LEU A 34 4.48 -8.22 4.09
N LEU A 35 3.50 -8.35 3.20
CA LEU A 35 2.26 -9.08 3.49
C LEU A 35 2.44 -10.60 3.61
N VAL A 36 3.56 -11.16 3.12
CA VAL A 36 3.94 -12.58 3.26
C VAL A 36 4.32 -12.94 4.71
N HIS A 37 4.67 -11.95 5.55
CA HIS A 37 5.00 -12.23 6.95
C HIS A 37 3.80 -12.78 7.73
N HIS A 38 3.99 -13.95 8.35
CA HIS A 38 2.93 -14.68 9.06
C HIS A 38 2.28 -13.88 10.20
N SER A 39 3.00 -12.94 10.81
CA SER A 39 2.50 -12.08 11.89
C SER A 39 1.49 -11.02 11.41
N LEU A 40 1.39 -10.80 10.09
CA LEU A 40 0.51 -9.84 9.46
C LEU A 40 -0.70 -10.48 8.74
N VAL A 41 -0.88 -11.80 8.87
CA VAL A 41 -1.99 -12.51 8.25
C VAL A 41 -3.32 -11.95 8.76
N GLY A 42 -4.21 -11.59 7.84
CA GLY A 42 -5.53 -11.03 8.15
C GLY A 42 -5.54 -9.58 8.65
N VAL A 43 -4.37 -8.97 8.94
CA VAL A 43 -4.29 -7.59 9.39
C VAL A 43 -4.77 -6.65 8.27
N PRO A 44 -5.77 -5.78 8.51
CA PRO A 44 -6.28 -4.84 7.51
C PRO A 44 -5.19 -3.92 6.95
N LEU A 45 -5.29 -3.63 5.65
CA LEU A 45 -4.35 -2.77 4.93
C LEU A 45 -5.05 -1.49 4.44
N LEU A 46 -4.47 -0.35 4.77
CA LEU A 46 -4.78 0.96 4.19
C LEU A 46 -3.63 1.44 3.32
N VAL A 47 -3.87 1.65 2.03
CA VAL A 47 -2.93 2.26 1.11
C VAL A 47 -3.27 3.74 0.94
N LEU A 48 -2.29 4.61 1.21
CA LEU A 48 -2.42 6.06 1.05
C LEU A 48 -1.57 6.54 -0.12
N GLY A 49 -2.21 7.04 -1.16
CA GLY A 49 -1.55 7.83 -2.20
C GLY A 49 -1.24 9.22 -1.65
N ASN A 50 0.04 9.59 -1.59
CA ASN A 50 0.52 10.89 -1.13
C ASN A 50 0.85 11.83 -2.30
N LYS A 51 0.92 13.14 -2.04
CA LYS A 51 1.22 14.20 -3.01
C LYS A 51 0.16 14.40 -4.11
N ASN A 52 -1.12 14.31 -3.74
CA ASN A 52 -2.23 14.45 -4.70
C ASN A 52 -2.52 15.91 -5.07
N ASP A 53 -1.83 16.85 -4.42
CA ASP A 53 -1.77 18.27 -4.77
C ASP A 53 -0.95 18.52 -6.05
N ILE A 54 -0.11 17.58 -6.47
CA ILE A 54 0.76 17.72 -7.64
C ILE A 54 0.06 17.19 -8.89
N GLU A 55 0.20 17.93 -10.00
CA GLU A 55 -0.33 17.52 -11.30
C GLU A 55 0.31 16.20 -11.77
N GLY A 56 -0.50 15.33 -12.38
CA GLY A 56 -0.03 14.04 -12.88
C GLY A 56 0.06 12.93 -11.82
N HIS A 57 -0.34 13.19 -10.57
CA HIS A 57 -0.49 12.16 -9.55
C HIS A 57 -1.41 11.02 -10.02
N ALA A 58 -1.11 9.80 -9.57
CA ALA A 58 -1.92 8.64 -9.85
C ALA A 58 -3.25 8.70 -9.08
N SER A 59 -4.34 8.45 -9.79
CA SER A 59 -5.65 8.23 -9.21
C SER A 59 -5.73 6.87 -8.50
N ILE A 60 -6.74 6.69 -7.64
CA ILE A 60 -7.01 5.39 -6.99
C ILE A 60 -7.17 4.27 -8.02
N LYS A 61 -7.81 4.57 -9.16
CA LYS A 61 -8.03 3.61 -10.25
C LYS A 61 -6.73 3.17 -10.92
N GLU A 62 -5.68 3.99 -10.89
CA GLU A 62 -4.34 3.65 -11.36
C GLU A 62 -3.52 2.92 -10.28
N LEU A 63 -3.65 3.33 -9.01
CA LEU A 63 -2.91 2.73 -7.90
C LEU A 63 -3.29 1.26 -7.65
N ILE A 64 -4.57 0.91 -7.76
CA ILE A 64 -5.06 -0.46 -7.55
C ILE A 64 -4.32 -1.47 -8.45
N PRO A 65 -4.36 -1.33 -9.79
CA PRO A 65 -3.66 -2.27 -10.67
C PRO A 65 -2.13 -2.13 -10.60
N ALA A 66 -1.59 -0.92 -10.36
CA ALA A 66 -0.14 -0.72 -10.26
C ALA A 66 0.47 -1.49 -9.08
N LEU A 67 -0.19 -1.45 -7.92
CA LEU A 67 0.23 -2.14 -6.70
C LEU A 67 -0.36 -3.55 -6.56
N GLN A 68 -1.15 -4.01 -7.54
CA GLN A 68 -1.84 -5.31 -7.56
C GLN A 68 -2.66 -5.55 -6.29
N LEU A 69 -3.42 -4.53 -5.87
CA LEU A 69 -4.20 -4.59 -4.63
C LEU A 69 -5.41 -5.52 -4.77
N ASP A 70 -5.90 -5.74 -5.99
CA ASP A 70 -6.95 -6.70 -6.31
C ASP A 70 -6.51 -8.17 -6.12
N LYS A 71 -5.21 -8.43 -6.01
CA LYS A 71 -4.67 -9.77 -5.73
C LYS A 71 -4.62 -10.10 -4.24
N ILE A 72 -4.78 -9.11 -3.38
CA ILE A 72 -4.77 -9.28 -1.92
C ILE A 72 -6.20 -9.60 -1.49
N ASN A 73 -6.47 -10.88 -1.22
CA ASN A 73 -7.81 -11.40 -0.91
C ASN A 73 -7.91 -12.02 0.49
N ASP A 74 -6.82 -12.02 1.26
CA ASP A 74 -6.71 -12.63 2.59
C ASP A 74 -6.97 -11.64 3.74
N ARG A 75 -7.21 -10.35 3.42
CA ARG A 75 -7.41 -9.27 4.38
C ARG A 75 -8.28 -8.16 3.78
N PRO A 76 -8.95 -7.33 4.61
CA PRO A 76 -9.59 -6.11 4.14
C PRO A 76 -8.55 -5.12 3.58
N VAL A 77 -8.83 -4.55 2.41
CA VAL A 77 -7.96 -3.55 1.78
C VAL A 77 -8.78 -2.28 1.48
N SER A 78 -8.22 -1.13 1.83
CA SER A 78 -8.76 0.18 1.48
C SER A 78 -7.67 1.05 0.85
N VAL A 79 -8.06 1.86 -0.14
CA VAL A 79 -7.16 2.79 -0.83
C VAL A 79 -7.75 4.19 -0.75
N ARG A 80 -6.95 5.17 -0.35
CA ARG A 80 -7.36 6.58 -0.28
C ARG A 80 -6.25 7.47 -0.84
N LEU A 81 -6.64 8.59 -1.41
CA LEU A 81 -5.75 9.70 -1.68
C LEU A 81 -5.74 10.57 -0.43
N ASN A 82 -4.56 10.82 0.13
CA ASN A 82 -4.44 11.73 1.25
C ASN A 82 -4.83 13.14 0.78
N GLN A 83 -5.91 13.70 1.31
CA GLN A 83 -6.21 15.12 1.21
C GLN A 83 -5.59 15.75 2.46
N LEU A 84 -4.57 16.58 2.27
CA LEU A 84 -4.12 17.49 3.33
C LEU A 84 -5.22 18.49 3.65
#